data_AF-A0A519UZ19-F1
#
_entry.id   AF-A0A519UZ19-F1
#
_cell.length_a   1.000
_cell.length_b   1.000
_cell.length_c   1.000
_cell.angle_alpha   90.00
_cell.angle_beta   90.00
_cell.angle_gamma   90.00
#
_symmetry.space_group_name_H-M   'P 1'
#
loop_
_entity.id
_entity.type
_entity.pdbx_description
1 polymer ?
#
loop_
_entity_poly.entity_id
_entity_poly.type
_entity_poly.pdbx_seq_one_letter_code
_entity_poly.pdbx_strand_id
1 'polypeptide(L)'
;FTNGTLNSGWLDDYYPGGDLTQPRTSLAVFAPNVTYNGGLSNFPNSPAEYPSFYNAEVRLFGGDDLDVTTADATGAWKGFGYYQPVRCAATSLPFETNFCVGQGKIFANNGVVAVKGWTDMAKQALMPSWQWARAGASTVSVGFDFSRAWYGGTSLKLAGSLAAGASTTVKLYQTKLPITATTSLDLTYQARAAGASNTRLALYFSDNLAVPVYVELPAVTDTLWTTKNLSLSAYANRELAIVGVQATSATALASYRLNLGRLSIYNGAAPVAAPKASFAATATTVLTGQPITFANSSTGATSYVWTLPGATPASSTATHPTVTYAAAGTYAVTLQASGTGTPSVLARPAYITVLTAPPAGANTSLNFDGTTKYLEAGTINLSNSSFSLECWVKPTSFKTVSPFISSLLGMEDGGSNTCMLRLGDGGLDANAVQFVAQIGTTTRKLNSVARLTAGQWTHLAATYDGATMRLYVNGVLDNSLAATG
;
A
#
# COMPACT_ATOMS: atom_id res chain seq x y z
N PHE A 1 -6.72 -22.87 -8.34
CA PHE A 1 -7.43 -23.63 -9.39
C PHE A 1 -6.41 -24.25 -10.34
N THR A 2 -5.82 -25.37 -9.96
CA THR A 2 -5.00 -26.19 -10.86
C THR A 2 -5.19 -27.66 -10.47
N ASN A 3 -5.23 -28.52 -11.48
CA ASN A 3 -5.44 -29.97 -11.48
C ASN A 3 -6.89 -30.46 -11.41
N GLY A 4 -7.40 -30.77 -12.60
CA GLY A 4 -8.68 -31.41 -12.87
C GLY A 4 -9.25 -30.78 -14.12
N THR A 5 -9.54 -31.58 -15.14
CA THR A 5 -10.31 -31.20 -16.34
C THR A 5 -11.71 -30.79 -15.88
N LEU A 6 -11.83 -29.62 -15.27
CA LEU A 6 -13.10 -29.01 -14.89
C LEU A 6 -13.77 -28.63 -16.19
N ASN A 7 -14.92 -29.24 -16.44
CA ASN A 7 -15.76 -29.00 -17.60
C ASN A 7 -16.15 -27.51 -17.62
N SER A 8 -15.37 -26.66 -18.31
CA SER A 8 -15.52 -25.20 -18.28
C SER A 8 -16.89 -24.71 -18.78
N GLY A 9 -17.62 -25.57 -19.49
CA GLY A 9 -18.97 -25.31 -20.00
C GLY A 9 -20.12 -25.58 -19.03
N TRP A 10 -19.88 -26.03 -17.78
CA TRP A 10 -21.00 -26.35 -16.87
C TRP A 10 -21.93 -25.15 -16.59
N LEU A 11 -21.38 -23.93 -16.64
CA LEU A 11 -22.19 -22.71 -16.53
C LEU A 11 -23.02 -22.46 -17.79
N ASP A 12 -22.56 -22.86 -18.98
CA ASP A 12 -23.35 -22.74 -20.21
C ASP A 12 -24.60 -23.64 -20.15
N ASP A 13 -24.49 -24.85 -19.60
CA ASP A 13 -25.62 -25.79 -19.42
C ASP A 13 -26.74 -25.25 -18.52
N TYR A 14 -26.40 -24.26 -17.69
CA TYR A 14 -27.33 -23.55 -16.83
C TYR A 14 -28.27 -22.59 -17.58
N TYR A 15 -27.90 -22.20 -18.80
CA TYR A 15 -28.63 -21.27 -19.65
C TYR A 15 -29.11 -22.01 -20.91
N PRO A 16 -30.35 -22.57 -20.90
CA PRO A 16 -30.86 -23.39 -21.98
C PRO A 16 -30.82 -22.67 -23.32
N GLY A 17 -30.22 -23.31 -24.33
CA GLY A 17 -30.10 -22.71 -25.67
C GLY A 17 -29.21 -21.45 -25.72
N GLY A 18 -28.43 -21.19 -24.67
CA GLY A 18 -27.60 -19.99 -24.55
C GLY A 18 -28.37 -18.70 -24.19
N ASP A 19 -29.65 -18.79 -23.81
CA ASP A 19 -30.42 -17.62 -23.39
C ASP A 19 -30.02 -17.20 -21.96
N LEU A 20 -29.12 -16.21 -21.88
CA LEU A 20 -28.63 -15.63 -20.63
C LEU A 20 -29.73 -14.96 -19.79
N THR A 21 -30.91 -14.71 -20.35
CA THR A 21 -32.05 -14.09 -19.64
C THR A 21 -32.91 -15.10 -18.90
N GLN A 22 -32.75 -16.41 -19.19
CA GLN A 22 -33.56 -17.49 -18.62
C GLN A 22 -32.69 -18.58 -17.97
N PRO A 23 -31.98 -18.26 -16.87
CA PRO A 23 -31.26 -19.29 -16.14
C PRO A 23 -32.21 -20.36 -15.60
N ARG A 24 -31.75 -21.62 -15.54
CA ARG A 24 -32.54 -22.70 -14.94
C ARG A 24 -32.88 -22.46 -13.47
N THR A 25 -31.98 -21.84 -12.70
CA THR A 25 -32.16 -21.56 -11.25
C THR A 25 -31.42 -20.27 -10.84
N SER A 26 -31.16 -20.05 -9.53
CA SER A 26 -30.15 -19.07 -9.06
C SER A 26 -28.82 -19.74 -8.67
N LEU A 27 -27.70 -19.05 -8.85
CA LEU A 27 -26.36 -19.60 -8.59
C LEU A 27 -25.84 -19.16 -7.21
N ALA A 28 -25.32 -20.11 -6.43
CA ALA A 28 -24.65 -19.86 -5.17
C ALA A 28 -23.17 -20.23 -5.26
N VAL A 29 -22.28 -19.31 -4.90
CA VAL A 29 -20.82 -19.54 -4.90
C VAL A 29 -20.39 -19.95 -3.49
N PHE A 30 -19.96 -21.19 -3.33
CA PHE A 30 -19.44 -21.70 -2.05
C PHE A 30 -17.95 -21.32 -1.88
N ALA A 31 -17.60 -20.80 -0.71
CA ALA A 31 -16.24 -20.40 -0.33
C ALA A 31 -15.52 -19.48 -1.37
N PRO A 32 -16.14 -18.37 -1.83
CA PRO A 32 -15.52 -17.47 -2.81
C PRO A 32 -14.23 -16.82 -2.28
N ASN A 33 -14.05 -16.77 -0.95
CA ASN A 33 -12.82 -16.33 -0.29
C ASN A 33 -11.60 -17.25 -0.54
N VAL A 34 -11.74 -18.34 -1.29
CA VAL A 34 -10.61 -19.15 -1.77
C VAL A 34 -9.61 -18.33 -2.59
N THR A 35 -10.05 -17.24 -3.23
CA THR A 35 -9.15 -16.27 -3.90
C THR A 35 -8.15 -15.65 -2.93
N TYR A 36 -8.50 -15.52 -1.65
CA TYR A 36 -7.61 -15.09 -0.57
C TYR A 36 -6.82 -16.27 0.01
N ASN A 37 -7.49 -17.38 0.34
CA ASN A 37 -6.88 -18.53 1.03
C ASN A 37 -5.98 -19.42 0.16
N GLY A 38 -5.95 -19.24 -1.16
CA GLY A 38 -5.20 -20.06 -2.12
C GLY A 38 -3.70 -19.76 -2.23
N GLY A 39 -3.08 -19.16 -1.21
CA GLY A 39 -1.65 -18.80 -1.19
C GLY A 39 -1.35 -17.30 -1.20
N LEU A 40 -2.35 -16.42 -1.05
CA LEU A 40 -2.19 -14.97 -0.92
C LEU A 40 -2.40 -14.59 0.55
N SER A 41 -1.41 -14.87 1.41
CA SER A 41 -1.54 -14.69 2.87
C SER A 41 -0.42 -13.87 3.51
N ASN A 42 0.50 -13.30 2.72
CA ASN A 42 1.68 -12.55 3.19
C ASN A 42 1.71 -11.11 2.64
N PHE A 43 0.55 -10.45 2.58
CA PHE A 43 0.37 -9.07 2.13
C PHE A 43 1.34 -8.03 2.73
N PRO A 44 1.72 -8.10 4.03
CA PRO A 44 2.68 -7.15 4.60
C PRO A 44 4.06 -7.23 3.94
N ASN A 45 4.54 -8.45 3.65
CA ASN A 45 5.91 -8.69 3.20
C ASN A 45 6.03 -8.93 1.69
N SER A 46 4.91 -9.13 0.97
CA SER A 46 4.89 -9.31 -0.48
C SER A 46 4.17 -8.16 -1.20
N PRO A 47 4.89 -7.23 -1.85
CA PRO A 47 4.30 -6.15 -2.65
C PRO A 47 3.41 -6.61 -3.80
N ALA A 48 3.66 -7.80 -4.36
CA ALA A 48 2.92 -8.34 -5.49
C ALA A 48 1.56 -8.93 -5.09
N GLU A 49 1.35 -9.32 -3.82
CA GLU A 49 0.14 -10.03 -3.41
C GLU A 49 -1.14 -9.18 -3.44
N TYR A 50 -1.05 -7.87 -3.17
CA TYR A 50 -2.22 -6.98 -3.28
C TYR A 50 -2.77 -6.94 -4.72
N PRO A 51 -1.97 -6.58 -5.75
CA PRO A 51 -2.41 -6.70 -7.13
C PRO A 51 -2.88 -8.11 -7.52
N SER A 52 -2.18 -9.16 -7.09
CA SER A 52 -2.56 -10.54 -7.40
C SER A 52 -3.92 -10.94 -6.84
N PHE A 53 -4.25 -10.52 -5.61
CA PHE A 53 -5.55 -10.79 -5.00
C PHE A 53 -6.69 -10.17 -5.80
N TYR A 54 -6.61 -8.88 -6.11
CA TYR A 54 -7.66 -8.21 -6.87
C TYR A 54 -7.70 -8.68 -8.33
N ASN A 55 -6.57 -9.06 -8.93
CA ASN A 55 -6.57 -9.68 -10.26
C ASN A 55 -7.27 -11.05 -10.25
N ALA A 56 -7.13 -11.83 -9.17
CA ALA A 56 -7.85 -13.08 -9.02
C ALA A 56 -9.36 -12.86 -8.87
N GLU A 57 -9.80 -11.81 -8.15
CA GLU A 57 -11.21 -11.42 -8.10
C GLU A 57 -11.72 -10.93 -9.46
N VAL A 58 -10.96 -10.08 -10.16
CA VAL A 58 -11.29 -9.63 -11.52
C VAL A 58 -11.44 -10.83 -12.45
N ARG A 59 -10.54 -11.82 -12.38
CA ARG A 59 -10.65 -13.07 -13.17
C ARG A 59 -11.89 -13.88 -12.82
N LEU A 60 -12.28 -13.94 -11.54
CA LEU A 60 -13.47 -14.68 -11.11
C LEU A 60 -14.75 -14.13 -11.79
N PHE A 61 -14.87 -12.81 -11.89
CA PHE A 61 -16.06 -12.15 -12.45
C PHE A 61 -15.94 -11.82 -13.95
N GLY A 62 -14.79 -11.36 -14.41
CA GLY A 62 -14.53 -10.94 -15.80
C GLY A 62 -13.88 -12.00 -16.69
N GLY A 63 -13.68 -13.23 -16.20
CA GLY A 63 -13.14 -14.32 -16.98
C GLY A 63 -11.63 -14.25 -17.22
N ASP A 64 -11.10 -15.15 -18.05
CA ASP A 64 -9.68 -15.22 -18.39
C ASP A 64 -9.17 -14.01 -19.20
N ASP A 65 -10.06 -13.31 -19.90
CA ASP A 65 -9.76 -12.06 -20.61
C ASP A 65 -9.58 -10.85 -19.68
N LEU A 66 -9.98 -10.99 -18.41
CA LEU A 66 -10.07 -9.91 -17.43
C LEU A 66 -10.95 -8.74 -17.92
N ASP A 67 -11.92 -9.03 -18.79
CA ASP A 67 -12.89 -8.10 -19.34
C ASP A 67 -14.29 -8.70 -19.29
N VAL A 68 -15.19 -8.05 -18.58
CA VAL A 68 -16.56 -8.53 -18.39
C VAL A 68 -17.44 -8.36 -19.64
N THR A 69 -16.93 -7.67 -20.67
CA THR A 69 -17.69 -7.39 -21.89
C THR A 69 -17.23 -8.20 -23.10
N THR A 70 -16.09 -8.91 -23.01
CA THR A 70 -15.66 -9.85 -24.03
C THR A 70 -16.01 -11.27 -23.63
N ALA A 71 -16.57 -12.03 -24.56
CA ALA A 71 -16.71 -13.45 -24.37
C ALA A 71 -15.32 -14.09 -24.48
N ASP A 72 -14.90 -14.83 -23.46
CA ASP A 72 -13.60 -15.53 -23.42
C ASP A 72 -13.42 -16.39 -24.68
N ALA A 73 -12.47 -15.98 -25.52
CA ALA A 73 -12.16 -16.64 -26.79
C ALA A 73 -11.50 -18.01 -26.59
N THR A 74 -10.95 -18.29 -25.40
CA THR A 74 -10.29 -19.55 -25.06
C THR A 74 -11.26 -20.61 -24.52
N GLY A 75 -12.45 -20.20 -24.08
CA GLY A 75 -13.52 -21.09 -23.60
C GLY A 75 -13.23 -21.78 -22.26
N ALA A 76 -12.21 -21.35 -21.52
CA ALA A 76 -11.79 -21.99 -20.27
C ALA A 76 -12.52 -21.42 -19.04
N TRP A 77 -12.73 -20.10 -18.96
CA TRP A 77 -13.51 -19.47 -17.90
C TRP A 77 -14.04 -18.10 -18.34
N LYS A 78 -15.34 -18.04 -18.66
CA LYS A 78 -16.02 -16.80 -19.10
C LYS A 78 -16.27 -15.78 -17.98
N GLY A 79 -16.12 -16.19 -16.72
CA GLY A 79 -16.43 -15.34 -15.55
C GLY A 79 -17.93 -15.18 -15.30
N PHE A 80 -18.30 -14.86 -14.05
CA PHE A 80 -19.72 -14.70 -13.69
C PHE A 80 -20.43 -13.53 -14.39
N GLY A 81 -19.69 -12.46 -14.71
CA GLY A 81 -20.27 -11.28 -15.34
C GLY A 81 -20.64 -11.48 -16.82
N TYR A 82 -20.14 -12.53 -17.47
CA TYR A 82 -20.68 -12.97 -18.77
C TYR A 82 -22.13 -13.44 -18.64
N TYR A 83 -22.44 -14.15 -17.55
CA TYR A 83 -23.74 -14.81 -17.35
C TYR A 83 -24.76 -13.95 -16.58
N GLN A 84 -24.30 -12.93 -15.87
CA GLN A 84 -25.14 -12.08 -15.03
C GLN A 84 -24.88 -10.60 -15.37
N PRO A 85 -25.92 -9.84 -15.74
CA PRO A 85 -25.75 -8.43 -16.04
C PRO A 85 -25.33 -7.67 -14.79
N VAL A 86 -24.45 -6.70 -15.00
CA VAL A 86 -24.03 -5.76 -13.96
C VAL A 86 -25.24 -4.97 -13.45
N ARG A 87 -25.27 -4.71 -12.13
CA ARG A 87 -26.32 -3.91 -11.50
C ARG A 87 -25.81 -2.50 -11.19
N CYS A 88 -26.70 -1.53 -11.31
CA CYS A 88 -26.45 -0.14 -10.99
C CYS A 88 -26.68 0.14 -9.51
N ALA A 89 -25.66 0.61 -8.81
CA ALA A 89 -25.76 1.08 -7.41
C ALA A 89 -25.77 2.62 -7.30
N ALA A 90 -25.45 3.34 -8.39
CA ALA A 90 -25.40 4.80 -8.43
C ALA A 90 -26.69 5.37 -9.05
N THR A 91 -27.77 5.38 -8.27
CA THR A 91 -29.13 5.77 -8.72
C THR A 91 -29.63 7.10 -8.14
N SER A 92 -28.82 7.80 -7.35
CA SER A 92 -29.17 9.09 -6.75
C SER A 92 -27.95 9.99 -6.57
N LEU A 93 -28.19 11.30 -6.54
CA LEU A 93 -27.17 12.31 -6.21
C LEU A 93 -27.22 12.67 -4.71
N PRO A 94 -26.08 12.97 -4.06
CA PRO A 94 -24.73 12.91 -4.63
C PRO A 94 -24.25 11.46 -4.79
N PHE A 95 -23.48 11.22 -5.85
CA PHE A 95 -22.75 9.97 -6.06
C PHE A 95 -21.26 10.25 -5.87
N GLU A 96 -20.57 9.47 -5.02
CA GLU A 96 -19.15 9.65 -4.76
C GLU A 96 -18.39 8.32 -4.63
N THR A 97 -17.17 8.29 -5.13
CA THR A 97 -16.21 7.20 -4.96
C THR A 97 -14.79 7.76 -4.94
N ASN A 98 -13.91 7.11 -4.18
CA ASN A 98 -12.48 7.41 -4.13
C ASN A 98 -11.62 6.19 -4.51
N PHE A 99 -12.24 5.14 -5.05
CA PHE A 99 -11.58 3.91 -5.48
C PHE A 99 -10.82 3.19 -4.36
N CYS A 100 -11.10 3.51 -3.09
CA CYS A 100 -10.53 2.80 -1.94
C CYS A 100 -11.17 1.42 -1.79
N VAL A 101 -10.34 0.39 -1.83
CA VAL A 101 -10.79 -1.01 -1.67
C VAL A 101 -10.92 -1.44 -0.20
N GLY A 102 -10.81 -0.52 0.77
CA GLY A 102 -10.90 -0.81 2.21
C GLY A 102 -9.60 -1.31 2.84
N GLN A 103 -8.47 -1.31 2.11
CA GLN A 103 -7.15 -1.68 2.61
C GLN A 103 -6.04 -1.06 1.76
N GLY A 104 -4.80 -1.05 2.27
CA GLY A 104 -3.63 -0.64 1.52
C GLY A 104 -2.34 -0.59 2.32
N LYS A 105 -1.21 -0.44 1.61
CA LYS A 105 0.14 -0.25 2.21
C LYS A 105 0.39 1.19 2.65
N ILE A 106 -0.35 2.11 2.04
CA ILE A 106 -0.36 3.53 2.34
C ILE A 106 -1.76 3.93 2.79
N PHE A 107 -1.85 4.96 3.62
CA PHE A 107 -3.08 5.69 3.79
C PHE A 107 -2.87 7.11 3.27
N ALA A 108 -3.50 7.43 2.15
CA ALA A 108 -3.56 8.78 1.62
C ALA A 108 -4.77 9.52 2.19
N ASN A 109 -4.59 10.82 2.44
CA ASN A 109 -5.67 11.72 2.77
C ASN A 109 -5.50 13.01 1.98
N ASN A 110 -6.44 13.30 1.08
CA ASN A 110 -6.36 14.40 0.11
C ASN A 110 -5.03 14.43 -0.68
N GLY A 111 -4.54 13.25 -1.06
CA GLY A 111 -3.28 13.05 -1.80
C GLY A 111 -2.02 13.04 -0.93
N VAL A 112 -2.12 13.31 0.38
CA VAL A 112 -0.99 13.26 1.31
C VAL A 112 -0.86 11.85 1.88
N VAL A 113 0.30 11.22 1.63
CA VAL A 113 0.54 9.81 1.97
C VAL A 113 1.16 9.68 3.36
N ALA A 114 0.49 8.93 4.24
CA ALA A 114 1.09 8.34 5.42
C ALA A 114 1.46 6.87 5.12
N VAL A 115 2.68 6.47 5.48
CA VAL A 115 3.15 5.09 5.28
C VAL A 115 2.81 4.26 6.51
N LYS A 116 1.66 3.57 6.45
CA LYS A 116 1.26 2.53 7.40
C LYS A 116 0.32 1.57 6.69
N GLY A 117 0.64 0.27 6.74
CA GLY A 117 -0.28 -0.77 6.27
C GLY A 117 -1.57 -0.78 7.09
N TRP A 118 -2.72 -0.92 6.44
CA TRP A 118 -4.02 -0.87 7.10
C TRP A 118 -5.10 -1.65 6.34
N THR A 119 -6.13 -2.06 7.10
CA THR A 119 -7.37 -2.68 6.61
C THR A 119 -8.52 -2.13 7.45
N ASP A 120 -9.55 -1.60 6.79
CA ASP A 120 -10.82 -1.17 7.38
C ASP A 120 -11.89 -1.17 6.27
N MET A 121 -12.65 -2.26 6.19
CA MET A 121 -13.67 -2.47 5.15
C MET A 121 -14.82 -1.47 5.24
N ALA A 122 -15.02 -0.79 6.38
CA ALA A 122 -15.99 0.30 6.48
C ALA A 122 -15.56 1.54 5.66
N LYS A 123 -14.31 1.59 5.17
CA LYS A 123 -13.79 2.61 4.24
C LYS A 123 -13.80 2.17 2.78
N GLN A 124 -14.27 0.97 2.46
CA GLN A 124 -14.42 0.56 1.07
C GLN A 124 -15.42 1.49 0.38
N ALA A 125 -14.99 2.11 -0.71
CA ALA A 125 -15.87 2.93 -1.53
C ALA A 125 -16.74 2.05 -2.43
N LEU A 126 -17.75 2.66 -3.08
CA LEU A 126 -18.41 1.99 -4.19
C LEU A 126 -17.39 1.77 -5.31
N MET A 127 -17.20 0.52 -5.72
CA MET A 127 -16.25 0.15 -6.78
C MET A 127 -16.90 0.22 -8.17
N PRO A 128 -16.09 0.35 -9.24
CA PRO A 128 -16.59 0.33 -10.62
C PRO A 128 -17.55 -0.84 -10.85
N SER A 129 -18.67 -0.54 -11.49
CA SER A 129 -19.70 -1.52 -11.87
C SER A 129 -19.11 -2.58 -12.80
N TRP A 130 -18.19 -2.19 -13.69
CA TRP A 130 -17.41 -3.11 -14.50
C TRP A 130 -15.94 -3.14 -14.06
N GLN A 131 -15.42 -4.33 -13.81
CA GLN A 131 -14.00 -4.59 -13.53
C GLN A 131 -13.52 -5.74 -14.44
N TRP A 132 -13.12 -5.49 -15.68
CA TRP A 132 -13.16 -4.19 -16.40
C TRP A 132 -13.97 -4.31 -17.69
N ALA A 133 -14.38 -3.17 -18.26
CA ALA A 133 -15.08 -3.11 -19.55
C ALA A 133 -14.32 -2.18 -20.49
N ARG A 134 -13.47 -2.74 -21.36
CA ARG A 134 -12.59 -2.01 -22.27
C ARG A 134 -13.13 -2.07 -23.70
N ALA A 135 -13.01 -0.96 -24.42
CA ALA A 135 -13.29 -0.88 -25.85
C ALA A 135 -12.20 -0.09 -26.57
N GLY A 136 -11.64 -0.66 -27.63
CA GLY A 136 -10.56 -0.06 -28.42
C GLY A 136 -9.37 -1.00 -28.58
N ALA A 137 -8.38 -0.59 -29.39
CA ALA A 137 -7.32 -1.46 -29.90
C ALA A 137 -5.96 -1.32 -29.17
N SER A 138 -5.90 -0.68 -28.00
CA SER A 138 -4.61 -0.40 -27.32
C SER A 138 -4.31 -1.36 -26.17
N THR A 139 -3.03 -1.46 -25.81
CA THR A 139 -2.48 -2.30 -24.72
C THR A 139 -2.60 -1.65 -23.34
N VAL A 140 -3.45 -0.64 -23.17
CA VAL A 140 -3.65 0.02 -21.88
C VAL A 140 -4.34 -0.95 -20.91
N SER A 141 -3.59 -1.34 -19.88
CA SER A 141 -4.11 -2.08 -18.73
C SER A 141 -4.91 -1.16 -17.82
N VAL A 142 -5.87 -1.74 -17.10
CA VAL A 142 -6.61 -1.07 -16.02
C VAL A 142 -6.60 -1.94 -14.77
N GLY A 143 -6.48 -1.31 -13.60
CA GLY A 143 -6.47 -2.01 -12.32
C GLY A 143 -6.27 -1.06 -11.14
N PHE A 144 -6.30 -1.59 -9.92
CA PHE A 144 -6.04 -0.80 -8.72
C PHE A 144 -4.54 -0.52 -8.56
N ASP A 145 -4.20 0.67 -8.07
CA ASP A 145 -2.84 1.08 -7.76
C ASP A 145 -2.70 1.34 -6.25
N PHE A 146 -1.96 0.44 -5.58
CA PHE A 146 -1.69 0.48 -4.14
C PHE A 146 -0.52 1.40 -3.76
N SER A 147 0.18 1.96 -4.76
CA SER A 147 1.31 2.88 -4.54
C SER A 147 0.89 4.35 -4.56
N ARG A 148 -0.30 4.65 -5.06
CA ARG A 148 -0.84 6.00 -5.24
C ARG A 148 -2.31 6.01 -4.89
N ALA A 149 -2.71 6.87 -3.97
CA ALA A 149 -4.10 7.08 -3.63
C ALA A 149 -4.34 8.56 -3.37
N TRP A 150 -5.54 9.04 -3.68
CA TRP A 150 -5.98 10.36 -3.22
C TRP A 150 -6.58 10.26 -1.82
N TYR A 151 -7.37 9.23 -1.57
CA TYR A 151 -7.88 8.90 -0.25
C TYR A 151 -7.83 7.40 0.00
N GLY A 152 -7.54 6.98 1.24
CA GLY A 152 -7.44 5.58 1.60
C GLY A 152 -6.19 4.93 1.00
N GLY A 153 -6.32 3.76 0.37
CA GLY A 153 -5.19 2.86 0.11
C GLY A 153 -4.92 2.58 -1.36
N THR A 154 -5.83 3.01 -2.24
CA THR A 154 -5.79 2.72 -3.66
C THR A 154 -6.31 3.88 -4.50
N SER A 155 -5.83 3.98 -5.73
CA SER A 155 -6.52 4.66 -6.84
C SER A 155 -6.84 3.66 -7.94
N LEU A 156 -7.66 4.07 -8.91
CA LEU A 156 -7.76 3.34 -10.17
C LEU A 156 -6.64 3.79 -11.11
N LYS A 157 -5.97 2.87 -11.80
CA LYS A 157 -4.90 3.17 -12.75
C LYS A 157 -5.20 2.61 -14.12
N LEU A 158 -5.01 3.44 -15.15
CA LEU A 158 -4.83 3.03 -16.53
C LEU A 158 -3.36 3.23 -16.90
N ALA A 159 -2.69 2.21 -17.46
CA ALA A 159 -1.28 2.31 -17.82
C ALA A 159 -0.90 1.38 -18.99
N GLY A 160 0.02 1.83 -19.83
CA GLY A 160 0.53 1.04 -20.96
C GLY A 160 1.13 1.91 -22.06
N SER A 161 1.23 1.36 -23.25
CA SER A 161 1.58 2.12 -24.46
C SER A 161 0.33 2.49 -25.26
N LEU A 162 0.38 3.64 -25.92
CA LEU A 162 -0.63 4.11 -26.88
C LEU A 162 0.05 4.33 -28.22
N ALA A 163 -0.47 3.71 -29.28
CA ALA A 163 -0.06 4.03 -30.64
C ALA A 163 -0.66 5.38 -31.06
N ALA A 164 -0.04 6.04 -32.05
CA ALA A 164 -0.58 7.28 -32.61
C ALA A 164 -1.99 7.06 -33.19
N GLY A 165 -2.94 7.90 -32.81
CA GLY A 165 -4.35 7.78 -33.19
C GLY A 165 -5.14 6.69 -32.47
N ALA A 166 -4.51 5.89 -31.60
CA ALA A 166 -5.18 4.85 -30.86
C ALA A 166 -5.95 5.41 -29.66
N SER A 167 -7.03 4.72 -29.30
CA SER A 167 -7.79 4.99 -28.08
C SER A 167 -8.21 3.70 -27.38
N THR A 168 -8.46 3.81 -26.08
CA THR A 168 -9.11 2.78 -25.28
C THR A 168 -10.00 3.45 -24.27
N THR A 169 -11.29 3.14 -24.37
CA THR A 169 -12.32 3.59 -23.45
C THR A 169 -12.56 2.51 -22.41
N VAL A 170 -12.56 2.88 -21.14
CA VAL A 170 -12.90 2.03 -20.01
C VAL A 170 -14.19 2.55 -19.39
N LYS A 171 -15.26 1.77 -19.45
CA LYS A 171 -16.51 2.07 -18.75
C LYS A 171 -16.33 1.71 -17.27
N LEU A 172 -16.67 2.62 -16.37
CA LEU A 172 -16.44 2.43 -14.93
C LEU A 172 -17.75 2.16 -14.19
N TYR A 173 -18.71 3.08 -14.26
CA TYR A 173 -19.94 3.00 -13.50
C TYR A 173 -21.14 2.99 -14.42
N GLN A 174 -22.05 2.04 -14.19
CA GLN A 174 -23.44 2.17 -14.62
C GLN A 174 -24.15 3.07 -13.61
N THR A 175 -24.89 4.04 -14.11
CA THR A 175 -25.56 5.05 -13.30
C THR A 175 -27.02 5.20 -13.74
N LYS A 176 -27.84 5.81 -12.87
CA LYS A 176 -29.18 6.30 -13.20
C LYS A 176 -29.36 7.68 -12.57
N LEU A 177 -28.56 8.64 -13.04
CA LEU A 177 -28.43 9.95 -12.38
C LEU A 177 -29.10 11.04 -13.23
N PRO A 178 -30.21 11.65 -12.75
CA PRO A 178 -30.82 12.75 -13.45
C PRO A 178 -29.93 13.99 -13.37
N ILE A 179 -29.64 14.61 -14.52
CA ILE A 179 -28.84 15.82 -14.61
C ILE A 179 -29.76 17.04 -14.60
N THR A 180 -29.41 18.02 -13.79
CA THR A 180 -30.12 19.30 -13.61
C THR A 180 -29.21 20.46 -14.01
N ALA A 181 -29.77 21.67 -14.09
CA ALA A 181 -29.00 22.88 -14.35
C ALA A 181 -27.92 23.18 -13.28
N THR A 182 -28.02 22.56 -12.10
CA THR A 182 -27.09 22.74 -10.99
C THR A 182 -26.12 21.56 -10.82
N THR A 183 -26.19 20.55 -11.70
CA THR A 183 -25.38 19.35 -11.55
C THR A 183 -23.93 19.63 -11.96
N SER A 184 -23.01 19.21 -11.09
CA SER A 184 -21.56 19.27 -11.32
C SER A 184 -20.93 17.90 -11.16
N LEU A 185 -19.79 17.71 -11.81
CA LEU A 185 -18.92 16.53 -11.69
C LEU A 185 -17.51 16.99 -11.33
N ASP A 186 -16.97 16.42 -10.25
CA ASP A 186 -15.58 16.53 -9.85
C ASP A 186 -14.84 15.23 -10.14
N LEU A 187 -13.75 15.32 -10.90
CA LEU A 187 -12.81 14.22 -11.08
C LEU A 187 -11.44 14.63 -10.55
N THR A 188 -10.95 13.92 -9.55
CA THR A 188 -9.58 14.06 -9.06
C THR A 188 -8.69 12.98 -9.69
N TYR A 189 -7.63 13.41 -10.37
CA TYR A 189 -6.75 12.54 -11.12
C TYR A 189 -5.28 12.99 -11.06
N GLN A 190 -4.37 12.06 -11.37
CA GLN A 190 -2.95 12.29 -11.57
C GLN A 190 -2.53 11.56 -12.84
N ALA A 191 -1.70 12.15 -13.70
CA ALA A 191 -1.31 11.53 -14.96
C ALA A 191 0.20 11.67 -15.24
N ARG A 192 0.75 10.77 -16.05
CA ARG A 192 2.10 10.85 -16.60
C ARG A 192 2.02 10.86 -18.13
N ALA A 193 2.29 12.02 -18.72
CA ALA A 193 2.95 12.23 -20.01
C ALA A 193 3.09 13.74 -20.25
N ALA A 194 4.26 14.18 -20.71
CA ALA A 194 4.51 15.57 -21.08
C ALA A 194 3.70 15.95 -22.33
N GLY A 195 2.69 16.83 -22.19
CA GLY A 195 1.92 17.39 -23.32
C GLY A 195 0.42 17.03 -23.35
N ALA A 196 -0.31 17.69 -24.26
CA ALA A 196 -1.79 17.87 -24.30
C ALA A 196 -2.65 16.61 -24.09
N SER A 197 -3.88 16.82 -23.62
CA SER A 197 -4.86 15.88 -23.04
C SER A 197 -5.00 14.52 -23.76
N ASN A 198 -4.14 13.57 -23.40
CA ASN A 198 -4.26 12.17 -23.83
C ASN A 198 -5.34 11.40 -23.06
N THR A 199 -6.30 12.10 -22.45
CA THR A 199 -7.33 11.51 -21.58
C THR A 199 -8.60 12.33 -21.61
N ARG A 200 -9.73 11.64 -21.74
CA ARG A 200 -11.08 12.22 -21.72
C ARG A 200 -11.94 11.52 -20.68
N LEU A 201 -12.87 12.26 -20.08
CA LEU A 201 -14.07 11.67 -19.49
C LEU A 201 -15.01 11.22 -20.62
N ALA A 202 -15.63 10.07 -20.46
CA ALA A 202 -16.65 9.55 -21.37
C ALA A 202 -17.98 9.48 -20.63
N LEU A 203 -18.96 10.31 -21.04
CA LEU A 203 -20.28 10.39 -20.43
C LEU A 203 -21.31 9.86 -21.42
N TYR A 204 -21.99 8.77 -21.07
CA TYR A 204 -23.09 8.23 -21.87
C TYR A 204 -24.40 8.57 -21.20
N PHE A 205 -25.34 9.07 -21.99
CA PHE A 205 -26.68 9.40 -21.54
C PHE A 205 -27.67 8.36 -22.05
N SER A 206 -28.75 8.13 -21.31
CA SER A 206 -29.70 7.05 -21.61
C SER A 206 -30.44 7.23 -22.94
N ASP A 207 -30.49 8.46 -23.46
CA ASP A 207 -31.03 8.81 -24.78
C ASP A 207 -30.13 8.37 -25.94
N ASN A 208 -28.83 8.18 -25.72
CA ASN A 208 -27.88 7.68 -26.72
C ASN A 208 -26.68 6.98 -26.07
N LEU A 209 -26.79 5.66 -25.88
CA LEU A 209 -25.71 4.84 -25.33
C LEU A 209 -24.62 4.46 -26.35
N ALA A 210 -24.82 4.75 -27.64
CA ALA A 210 -23.86 4.41 -28.69
C ALA A 210 -22.73 5.45 -28.79
N VAL A 211 -23.02 6.72 -28.53
CA VAL A 211 -22.09 7.83 -28.70
C VAL A 211 -21.89 8.58 -27.38
N PRO A 212 -20.73 8.43 -26.71
CA PRO A 212 -20.45 9.20 -25.50
C PRO A 212 -20.14 10.67 -25.82
N VAL A 213 -20.48 11.53 -24.87
CA VAL A 213 -19.95 12.88 -24.78
C VAL A 213 -18.55 12.79 -24.18
N TYR A 214 -17.54 13.25 -24.91
CA TYR A 214 -16.18 13.34 -24.40
C TYR A 214 -15.89 14.72 -23.81
N VAL A 215 -15.27 14.73 -22.63
CA VAL A 215 -14.74 15.96 -22.01
C VAL A 215 -13.25 15.82 -21.80
N GLU A 216 -12.48 16.70 -22.43
CA GLU A 216 -11.01 16.71 -22.30
C GLU A 216 -10.59 17.00 -20.86
N LEU A 217 -9.67 16.18 -20.35
CA LEU A 217 -9.01 16.45 -19.08
C LEU A 217 -7.74 17.27 -19.33
N PRO A 218 -7.55 18.42 -18.66
CA PRO A 218 -6.33 19.20 -18.81
C PRO A 218 -5.06 18.38 -18.58
N ALA A 219 -3.99 18.75 -19.27
CA ALA A 219 -2.67 18.20 -18.98
C ALA A 219 -2.26 18.56 -17.54
N VAL A 220 -1.71 17.59 -16.82
CA VAL A 220 -1.29 17.73 -15.42
C VAL A 220 0.12 17.21 -15.23
N THR A 221 0.82 17.70 -14.21
CA THR A 221 2.14 17.18 -13.83
C THR A 221 2.00 15.90 -13.01
N ASP A 222 2.95 14.97 -13.17
CA ASP A 222 2.96 13.66 -12.48
C ASP A 222 3.27 13.76 -10.97
N THR A 223 3.21 14.94 -10.38
CA THR A 223 3.58 15.16 -8.97
C THR A 223 2.38 15.47 -8.09
N LEU A 224 1.29 16.02 -8.63
CA LEU A 224 0.16 16.50 -7.85
C LEU A 224 -1.16 15.92 -8.35
N TRP A 225 -2.02 15.56 -7.40
CA TRP A 225 -3.43 15.28 -7.68
C TRP A 225 -4.12 16.59 -8.11
N THR A 226 -4.83 16.55 -9.22
CA THR A 226 -5.58 17.68 -9.76
C THR A 226 -7.06 17.34 -9.81
N THR A 227 -7.91 18.29 -9.42
CA THR A 227 -9.37 18.13 -9.55
C THR A 227 -9.88 18.96 -10.72
N LYS A 228 -10.51 18.30 -11.70
CA LYS A 228 -11.30 18.94 -12.74
C LYS A 228 -12.74 19.02 -12.25
N ASN A 229 -13.21 20.25 -12.01
CA ASN A 229 -14.63 20.55 -11.84
C ASN A 229 -15.27 20.79 -13.23
N LEU A 230 -16.43 20.18 -13.44
CA LEU A 230 -17.19 20.25 -14.69
C LEU A 230 -18.66 20.55 -14.37
N SER A 231 -19.17 21.66 -14.89
CA SER A 231 -20.62 21.89 -14.94
C SER A 231 -21.26 20.97 -15.99
N LEU A 232 -22.32 20.28 -15.60
CA LEU A 232 -23.14 19.45 -16.50
C LEU A 232 -24.45 20.15 -16.90
N SER A 233 -24.57 21.46 -16.66
CA SER A 233 -25.81 22.23 -16.92
C SER A 233 -26.27 22.17 -18.38
N ALA A 234 -25.34 22.05 -19.33
CA ALA A 234 -25.65 21.88 -20.75
C ALA A 234 -26.39 20.56 -21.07
N TYR A 235 -26.39 19.61 -20.13
CA TYR A 235 -27.06 18.32 -20.24
C TYR A 235 -28.25 18.19 -19.28
N ALA A 236 -28.76 19.31 -18.76
CA ALA A 236 -29.94 19.33 -17.91
C ALA A 236 -31.12 18.59 -18.58
N ASN A 237 -31.90 17.88 -17.75
CA ASN A 237 -33.02 17.01 -18.14
C ASN A 237 -32.63 15.72 -18.88
N ARG A 238 -31.33 15.43 -19.02
CA ARG A 238 -30.85 14.12 -19.48
C ARG A 238 -30.51 13.24 -18.28
N GLU A 239 -30.52 11.92 -18.47
CA GLU A 239 -30.10 10.97 -17.45
C GLU A 239 -28.73 10.40 -17.82
N LEU A 240 -27.75 10.58 -16.94
CA LEU A 240 -26.41 10.01 -17.09
C LEU A 240 -26.50 8.51 -16.76
N ALA A 241 -26.16 7.68 -17.75
CA ALA A 241 -26.30 6.23 -17.71
C ALA A 241 -24.96 5.50 -17.52
N ILE A 242 -23.86 6.06 -18.04
CA ILE A 242 -22.52 5.49 -17.90
C ILE A 242 -21.48 6.59 -17.71
N VAL A 243 -20.59 6.39 -16.74
CA VAL A 243 -19.36 7.18 -16.59
C VAL A 243 -18.15 6.30 -16.88
N GLY A 244 -17.29 6.78 -17.76
CA GLY A 244 -16.02 6.13 -18.12
C GLY A 244 -14.90 7.13 -18.34
N VAL A 245 -13.73 6.59 -18.70
CA VAL A 245 -12.56 7.36 -19.12
C VAL A 245 -12.02 6.79 -20.43
N GLN A 246 -11.47 7.64 -21.27
CA GLN A 246 -10.78 7.23 -22.49
C GLN A 246 -9.33 7.67 -22.43
N ALA A 247 -8.42 6.72 -22.59
CA ALA A 247 -7.04 6.98 -22.96
C ALA A 247 -6.99 7.16 -24.48
N THR A 248 -6.35 8.22 -24.96
CA THR A 248 -6.23 8.50 -26.40
C THR A 248 -4.91 9.22 -26.65
N SER A 249 -4.32 9.09 -27.82
CA SER A 249 -3.19 9.97 -28.17
C SER A 249 -3.11 10.28 -29.64
N ALA A 250 -2.79 11.53 -29.96
CA ALA A 250 -2.48 11.94 -31.34
C ALA A 250 -1.11 11.42 -31.80
N THR A 251 -0.19 11.17 -30.87
CA THR A 251 1.17 10.67 -31.14
C THR A 251 1.41 9.37 -30.37
N ALA A 252 2.48 8.64 -30.71
CA ALA A 252 2.81 7.43 -29.98
C ALA A 252 3.33 7.78 -28.57
N LEU A 253 2.81 7.10 -27.55
CA LEU A 253 3.25 7.21 -26.16
C LEU A 253 3.68 5.84 -25.64
N ALA A 254 4.96 5.71 -25.32
CA ALA A 254 5.51 4.46 -24.78
C ALA A 254 5.10 4.18 -23.31
N SER A 255 4.69 5.21 -22.57
CA SER A 255 4.42 5.10 -21.12
C SER A 255 3.30 6.03 -20.68
N TYR A 256 2.09 5.74 -21.16
CA TYR A 256 0.86 6.37 -20.68
C TYR A 256 0.54 5.93 -19.25
N ARG A 257 0.13 6.87 -18.39
CA ARG A 257 -0.45 6.57 -17.09
C ARG A 257 -1.50 7.59 -16.68
N LEU A 258 -2.63 7.10 -16.18
CA LEU A 258 -3.67 7.88 -15.52
C LEU A 258 -4.05 7.19 -14.21
N ASN A 259 -4.05 7.92 -13.11
CA ASN A 259 -4.60 7.50 -11.83
C ASN A 259 -5.86 8.34 -11.54
N LEU A 260 -6.98 7.69 -11.20
CA LEU A 260 -8.20 8.33 -10.72
C LEU A 260 -8.31 8.14 -9.21
N GLY A 261 -8.41 9.24 -8.48
CA GLY A 261 -8.40 9.26 -7.01
C GLY A 261 -9.75 9.58 -6.39
N ARG A 262 -10.62 10.31 -7.10
CA ARG A 262 -12.00 10.60 -6.70
C ARG A 262 -12.86 10.92 -7.91
N LEU A 263 -14.11 10.48 -7.86
CA LEU A 263 -15.19 10.91 -8.74
C LEU A 263 -16.39 11.29 -7.85
N SER A 264 -16.92 12.50 -8.02
CA SER A 264 -18.11 12.97 -7.31
C SER A 264 -19.07 13.66 -8.28
N ILE A 265 -20.35 13.37 -8.21
CA ILE A 265 -21.42 13.98 -9.02
C ILE A 265 -22.51 14.45 -8.06
N TYR A 266 -22.95 15.70 -8.18
CA TYR A 266 -23.84 16.33 -7.20
C TYR A 266 -24.62 17.51 -7.77
N ASN A 267 -25.68 17.94 -7.07
CA ASN A 267 -26.45 19.15 -7.39
C ASN A 267 -26.09 20.29 -6.42
N GLY A 268 -25.93 21.51 -6.96
CA GLY A 268 -25.69 22.69 -6.15
C GLY A 268 -24.26 22.75 -5.60
N ALA A 269 -24.13 22.93 -4.29
CA ALA A 269 -22.82 22.95 -3.64
C ALA A 269 -22.21 21.54 -3.60
N ALA A 270 -20.88 21.46 -3.72
CA ALA A 270 -20.16 20.19 -3.59
C ALA A 270 -20.52 19.49 -2.27
N PRO A 271 -20.79 18.18 -2.28
CA PRO A 271 -20.97 17.42 -1.06
C PRO A 271 -19.62 17.41 -0.36
N VAL A 272 -19.51 18.22 0.67
CA VAL A 272 -18.32 18.23 1.50
C VAL A 272 -18.61 17.33 2.69
N ALA A 273 -17.81 16.27 2.81
CA ALA A 273 -17.90 15.38 3.96
C ALA A 273 -17.68 16.20 5.24
N ALA A 274 -18.51 15.97 6.26
CA ALA A 274 -18.27 16.55 7.58
C ALA A 274 -16.85 16.17 8.04
N PRO A 275 -16.12 17.09 8.69
CA PRO A 275 -14.83 16.79 9.26
C PRO A 275 -14.89 15.53 10.12
N LYS A 276 -13.93 14.62 9.96
CA LYS A 276 -13.73 13.46 10.85
C LYS A 276 -12.27 13.42 11.25
N ALA A 277 -11.98 13.78 12.50
CA ALA A 277 -10.63 13.80 13.02
C ALA A 277 -10.04 12.38 13.09
N SER A 278 -8.84 12.22 12.57
CA SER A 278 -8.08 10.97 12.63
C SER A 278 -6.58 11.28 12.56
N PHE A 279 -5.78 10.59 13.37
CA PHE A 279 -4.33 10.72 13.33
C PHE A 279 -3.61 9.50 13.91
N ALA A 280 -2.33 9.39 13.56
CA ALA A 280 -1.33 8.49 14.13
C ALA A 280 -0.05 9.25 14.52
N ALA A 281 0.92 8.58 15.14
CA ALA A 281 2.24 9.13 15.49
C ALA A 281 3.34 8.22 14.91
N THR A 282 4.51 8.78 14.59
CA THR A 282 5.69 8.01 14.14
C THR A 282 6.15 6.99 15.18
N ALA A 283 6.00 7.32 16.46
CA ALA A 283 6.21 6.42 17.58
C ALA A 283 5.27 6.80 18.72
N THR A 284 4.78 5.79 19.45
CA THR A 284 4.00 5.98 20.68
C THR A 284 4.84 5.76 21.94
N THR A 285 6.10 5.32 21.79
CA THR A 285 7.09 5.26 22.87
C THR A 285 8.39 5.87 22.38
N VAL A 286 8.89 6.91 23.07
CA VAL A 286 10.13 7.61 22.72
C VAL A 286 10.96 7.94 23.97
N LEU A 287 12.21 8.36 23.79
CA LEU A 287 13.01 8.94 24.87
C LEU A 287 12.76 10.46 24.98
N THR A 288 13.02 11.06 26.14
CA THR A 288 12.98 12.52 26.32
C THR A 288 13.85 13.21 25.27
N GLY A 289 13.31 14.24 24.62
CA GLY A 289 13.98 15.02 23.57
C GLY A 289 13.90 14.41 22.16
N GLN A 290 13.48 13.16 21.99
CA GLN A 290 13.27 12.57 20.67
C GLN A 290 12.07 13.20 19.96
N PRO A 291 12.18 13.53 18.65
CA PRO A 291 11.08 14.09 17.88
C PRO A 291 10.01 13.03 17.56
N ILE A 292 8.75 13.41 17.70
CA ILE A 292 7.58 12.65 17.25
C ILE A 292 6.85 13.48 16.20
N THR A 293 6.56 12.89 15.04
CA THR A 293 5.70 13.49 14.03
C THR A 293 4.31 12.88 14.09
N PHE A 294 3.27 13.71 14.12
CA PHE A 294 1.90 13.25 14.05
C PHE A 294 1.40 13.23 12.59
N ALA A 295 0.96 12.07 12.15
CA ALA A 295 0.38 11.87 10.83
C ALA A 295 -1.14 12.08 10.89
N ASN A 296 -1.62 13.23 10.42
CA ASN A 296 -3.04 13.50 10.25
C ASN A 296 -3.64 12.70 9.09
N SER A 297 -4.76 12.03 9.36
CA SER A 297 -5.57 11.30 8.39
C SER A 297 -7.06 11.72 8.43
N SER A 298 -7.33 12.94 8.90
CA SER A 298 -8.67 13.47 9.07
C SER A 298 -9.35 13.79 7.74
N THR A 299 -10.60 13.35 7.55
CA THR A 299 -11.35 13.62 6.32
C THR A 299 -12.23 14.85 6.45
N GLY A 300 -12.66 15.44 5.32
CA GLY A 300 -13.65 16.52 5.33
C GLY A 300 -13.18 17.84 5.97
N ALA A 301 -11.90 17.95 6.30
CA ALA A 301 -11.32 19.07 7.02
C ALA A 301 -10.36 19.88 6.14
N THR A 302 -10.35 21.19 6.35
CA THR A 302 -9.48 22.17 5.69
C THR A 302 -8.54 22.86 6.68
N SER A 303 -8.78 22.73 7.99
CA SER A 303 -7.92 23.28 9.04
C SER A 303 -7.86 22.38 10.28
N TYR A 304 -6.79 22.52 11.05
CA TYR A 304 -6.45 21.63 12.16
C TYR A 304 -6.01 22.43 13.38
N VAL A 305 -6.38 21.93 14.56
CA VAL A 305 -5.84 22.41 15.84
C VAL A 305 -5.41 21.19 16.65
N TRP A 306 -4.12 21.12 16.93
CA TRP A 306 -3.51 20.11 17.79
C TRP A 306 -3.34 20.64 19.19
N THR A 307 -3.68 19.82 20.18
CA THR A 307 -3.39 20.05 21.59
C THR A 307 -2.49 18.92 22.09
N LEU A 308 -1.28 19.28 22.51
CA LEU A 308 -0.16 18.39 22.82
C LEU A 308 0.43 18.77 24.20
N PRO A 309 -0.29 18.52 25.31
CA PRO A 309 0.14 18.97 26.63
C PRO A 309 1.52 18.43 26.99
N GLY A 310 2.45 19.30 27.41
CA GLY A 310 3.82 18.91 27.78
C GLY A 310 4.81 18.76 26.62
N ALA A 311 4.35 18.90 25.37
CA ALA A 311 5.21 18.91 24.20
C ALA A 311 5.75 20.31 23.89
N THR A 312 6.81 20.38 23.09
CA THR A 312 7.33 21.61 22.49
C THR A 312 7.28 21.47 20.96
N PRO A 313 6.44 22.26 20.25
CA PRO A 313 5.38 23.13 20.78
C PRO A 313 4.19 22.36 21.38
N ALA A 314 3.49 22.97 22.34
CA ALA A 314 2.33 22.35 23.03
C ALA A 314 1.03 22.39 22.20
N SER A 315 1.04 23.09 21.07
CA SER A 315 -0.07 23.16 20.11
C SER A 315 0.47 23.37 18.70
N SER A 316 -0.32 23.02 17.69
CA SER A 316 0.03 23.28 16.29
C SER A 316 -1.21 23.40 15.41
N THR A 317 -1.06 24.08 14.27
CA THR A 317 -2.05 24.11 13.17
C THR A 317 -1.54 23.42 11.91
N ALA A 318 -0.31 22.89 11.94
CA ALA A 318 0.27 22.17 10.82
C ALA A 318 -0.52 20.89 10.52
N THR A 319 -0.59 20.50 9.25
CA THR A 319 -1.20 19.22 8.86
C THR A 319 -0.49 18.04 9.52
N HIS A 320 0.86 18.10 9.64
CA HIS A 320 1.67 17.07 10.27
C HIS A 320 2.69 17.69 11.24
N PRO A 321 2.32 17.98 12.50
CA PRO A 321 3.23 18.63 13.43
C PRO A 321 4.30 17.65 13.91
N THR A 322 5.51 18.16 14.10
CA THR A 322 6.60 17.47 14.81
C THR A 322 6.84 18.17 16.13
N VAL A 323 6.90 17.40 17.21
CA VAL A 323 7.12 17.91 18.58
C VAL A 323 8.10 17.04 19.36
N THR A 324 8.63 17.56 20.45
CA THR A 324 9.44 16.80 21.43
C THR A 324 8.82 16.91 22.82
N TYR A 325 9.12 15.96 23.69
CA TYR A 325 8.77 16.02 25.12
C TYR A 325 10.05 16.03 25.96
N ALA A 326 10.21 17.01 26.83
CA ALA A 326 11.41 17.15 27.65
C ALA A 326 11.41 16.26 28.91
N ALA A 327 10.23 15.87 29.39
CA ALA A 327 10.06 15.07 30.60
C ALA A 327 9.49 13.68 30.27
N ALA A 328 9.89 12.69 31.08
CA ALA A 328 9.31 11.36 31.01
C ALA A 328 7.87 11.37 31.55
N GLY A 329 7.01 10.54 30.98
CA GLY A 329 5.60 10.48 31.35
C GLY A 329 4.72 9.97 30.22
N THR A 330 3.42 9.98 30.47
CA THR A 330 2.42 9.56 29.50
C THR A 330 1.53 10.76 29.14
N TYR A 331 1.41 11.04 27.84
CA TYR A 331 0.79 12.27 27.33
C TYR A 331 -0.41 11.96 26.45
N ALA A 332 -1.46 12.78 26.60
CA ALA A 332 -2.63 12.77 25.74
C ALA A 332 -2.35 13.57 24.45
N VAL A 333 -3.06 13.23 23.38
CA VAL A 333 -3.04 13.99 22.13
C VAL A 333 -4.44 14.21 21.64
N THR A 334 -4.77 15.45 21.30
CA THR A 334 -6.06 15.83 20.73
C THR A 334 -5.87 16.53 19.40
N LEU A 335 -6.67 16.13 18.42
CA LEU A 335 -6.79 16.80 17.12
C LEU A 335 -8.23 17.23 16.92
N GLN A 336 -8.43 18.53 16.71
CA GLN A 336 -9.65 19.07 16.12
C GLN A 336 -9.43 19.28 14.62
N ALA A 337 -10.31 18.70 13.82
CA ALA A 337 -10.35 18.87 12.37
C ALA A 337 -11.60 19.69 12.02
N SER A 338 -11.42 20.80 11.32
CA SER A 338 -12.47 21.75 10.96
C SER A 338 -12.55 21.88 9.44
N GLY A 339 -13.75 22.06 8.92
CA GLY A 339 -14.06 22.17 7.51
C GLY A 339 -15.47 22.71 7.35
N THR A 340 -16.17 22.34 6.29
CA THR A 340 -17.60 22.66 6.15
C THR A 340 -18.45 21.76 7.06
N GLY A 341 -19.38 22.36 7.80
CA GLY A 341 -20.19 21.64 8.78
C GLY A 341 -19.53 21.60 10.16
N THR A 342 -19.96 20.65 11.00
CA THR A 342 -19.51 20.58 12.40
C THR A 342 -18.07 20.05 12.49
N PRO A 343 -17.15 20.75 13.16
CA PRO A 343 -15.81 20.23 13.44
C PRO A 343 -15.85 18.90 14.19
N SER A 344 -14.87 18.04 13.94
CA SER A 344 -14.69 16.78 14.66
C SER A 344 -13.46 16.83 15.53
N VAL A 345 -13.54 16.22 16.71
CA VAL A 345 -12.45 16.13 17.67
C VAL A 345 -12.15 14.67 17.94
N LEU A 346 -10.88 14.28 17.81
CA LEU A 346 -10.37 13.00 18.26
C LEU A 346 -9.39 13.24 19.41
N ALA A 347 -9.72 12.71 20.59
CA ALA A 347 -8.85 12.72 21.76
C ALA A 347 -8.34 11.30 22.04
N ARG A 348 -7.04 11.16 22.27
CA ARG A 348 -6.39 9.92 22.71
C ARG A 348 -5.75 10.16 24.09
N PRO A 349 -6.42 9.82 25.20
CA PRO A 349 -5.82 9.92 26.53
C PRO A 349 -4.74 8.85 26.64
N ALA A 350 -3.52 9.21 27.04
CA ALA A 350 -2.36 8.30 27.14
C ALA A 350 -1.85 7.71 25.80
N TYR A 351 -1.66 8.55 24.79
CA TYR A 351 -1.21 8.10 23.47
C TYR A 351 0.31 7.99 23.32
N ILE A 352 1.07 8.87 23.97
CA ILE A 352 2.54 8.90 23.88
C ILE A 352 3.13 8.56 25.25
N THR A 353 4.06 7.62 25.29
CA THR A 353 4.89 7.30 26.46
C THR A 353 6.31 7.81 26.21
N VAL A 354 6.81 8.66 27.10
CA VAL A 354 8.15 9.22 27.04
C VAL A 354 8.94 8.62 28.19
N LEU A 355 10.04 7.97 27.87
CA LEU A 355 10.98 7.41 28.83
C LEU A 355 12.15 8.36 29.00
N THR A 356 12.76 8.37 30.19
CA THR A 356 13.94 9.18 30.45
C THR A 356 15.08 8.76 29.51
N ALA A 357 15.63 9.70 28.74
CA ALA A 357 16.85 9.44 27.99
C ALA A 357 18.01 9.18 28.95
N PRO A 358 18.91 8.24 28.65
CA PRO A 358 20.15 8.10 29.40
C PRO A 358 20.92 9.42 29.41
N PRO A 359 21.63 9.78 30.51
CA PRO A 359 22.47 10.96 30.53
C PRO A 359 23.52 10.91 29.40
N ALA A 360 23.72 12.01 28.69
CA ALA A 360 24.77 12.11 27.68
C ALA A 360 26.14 11.81 28.30
N GLY A 361 26.90 10.90 27.69
CA GLY A 361 28.20 10.45 28.22
C GLY A 361 28.13 9.39 29.33
N ALA A 362 26.93 8.92 29.71
CA ALA A 362 26.82 7.76 30.58
C ALA A 362 27.17 6.48 29.80
N ASN A 363 28.00 5.61 30.38
CA ASN A 363 28.31 4.26 29.89
C ASN A 363 27.08 3.35 30.03
N THR A 364 26.04 3.64 29.25
CA THR A 364 24.77 2.94 29.27
C THR A 364 24.66 2.02 28.06
N SER A 365 23.95 0.92 28.24
CA SER A 365 23.70 -0.06 27.20
C SER A 365 22.22 -0.38 27.14
N LEU A 366 21.77 -0.87 25.99
CA LEU A 366 20.46 -1.51 25.90
C LEU A 366 20.48 -2.82 26.70
N ASN A 367 19.36 -3.12 27.36
CA ASN A 367 19.15 -4.37 28.08
C ASN A 367 18.12 -5.22 27.35
N PHE A 368 18.56 -6.36 26.82
CA PHE A 368 17.73 -7.32 26.10
C PHE A 368 17.37 -8.50 27.01
N ASP A 369 16.17 -9.06 26.84
CA ASP A 369 15.69 -10.20 27.63
C ASP A 369 16.15 -11.56 27.08
N GLY A 370 16.79 -11.56 25.91
CA GLY A 370 17.20 -12.78 25.21
C GLY A 370 16.05 -13.52 24.53
N THR A 371 14.83 -12.95 24.49
CA THR A 371 13.63 -13.58 23.94
C THR A 371 12.84 -12.66 23.00
N THR A 372 12.34 -11.53 23.49
CA THR A 372 11.36 -10.69 22.77
C THR A 372 11.86 -9.29 22.48
N LYS A 373 12.91 -8.84 23.18
CA LYS A 373 13.49 -7.51 23.00
C LYS A 373 14.58 -7.56 21.94
N TYR A 374 14.41 -6.75 20.91
CA TYR A 374 15.40 -6.50 19.86
C TYR A 374 15.30 -5.04 19.39
N LEU A 375 16.28 -4.59 18.61
CA LEU A 375 16.28 -3.30 17.94
C LEU A 375 16.31 -3.53 16.42
N GLU A 376 15.33 -2.99 15.71
CA GLU A 376 15.30 -2.96 14.25
C GLU A 376 16.04 -1.70 13.77
N ALA A 377 17.21 -1.86 13.16
CA ALA A 377 18.01 -0.75 12.63
C ALA A 377 17.70 -0.41 11.16
N GLY A 378 16.72 -1.08 10.55
CA GLY A 378 16.36 -0.94 9.14
C GLY A 378 17.26 -1.73 8.18
N THR A 379 17.04 -1.54 6.88
CA THR A 379 17.78 -2.24 5.82
C THR A 379 19.06 -1.49 5.45
N ILE A 380 20.19 -2.20 5.47
CA ILE A 380 21.49 -1.70 5.02
C ILE A 380 21.92 -2.54 3.82
N ASN A 381 22.29 -1.89 2.71
CA ASN A 381 22.82 -2.58 1.53
C ASN A 381 24.34 -2.75 1.65
N LEU A 382 24.80 -4.01 1.72
CA LEU A 382 26.21 -4.40 1.83
C LEU A 382 26.81 -4.90 0.50
N SER A 383 26.12 -4.73 -0.63
CA SER A 383 26.65 -5.14 -1.94
C SER A 383 27.91 -4.37 -2.33
N ASN A 384 28.90 -5.04 -2.92
CA ASN A 384 30.15 -4.44 -3.45
C ASN A 384 30.90 -3.53 -2.46
N SER A 385 30.78 -3.80 -1.15
CA SER A 385 31.38 -2.96 -0.11
C SER A 385 32.23 -3.79 0.83
N SER A 386 33.37 -3.23 1.23
CA SER A 386 33.98 -3.58 2.50
C SER A 386 33.08 -3.07 3.62
N PHE A 387 32.97 -3.83 4.71
CA PHE A 387 32.10 -3.47 5.82
C PHE A 387 32.65 -3.96 7.14
N SER A 388 32.17 -3.33 8.22
CA SER A 388 32.48 -3.69 9.59
C SER A 388 31.20 -3.76 10.41
N LEU A 389 31.18 -4.71 11.35
CA LEU A 389 30.17 -4.88 12.37
C LEU A 389 30.86 -4.79 13.73
N GLU A 390 30.41 -3.91 14.62
CA GLU A 390 30.99 -3.81 15.97
C GLU A 390 29.94 -3.60 17.05
N CYS A 391 30.20 -4.16 18.23
CA CYS A 391 29.37 -3.96 19.42
C CYS A 391 30.13 -4.25 20.72
N TRP A 392 29.69 -3.64 21.81
CA TRP A 392 29.98 -4.11 23.16
C TRP A 392 28.83 -5.01 23.63
N VAL A 393 29.15 -6.17 24.19
CA VAL A 393 28.16 -7.12 24.72
C VAL A 393 28.51 -7.58 26.13
N LYS A 394 27.49 -7.85 26.94
CA LYS A 394 27.60 -8.44 28.28
C LYS A 394 26.54 -9.53 28.49
N PRO A 395 26.69 -10.72 27.86
CA PRO A 395 25.74 -11.81 28.05
C PRO A 395 25.69 -12.21 29.54
N THR A 396 24.50 -12.30 30.12
CA THR A 396 24.33 -12.74 31.53
C THR A 396 24.37 -14.26 31.67
N SER A 397 24.08 -14.98 30.59
CA SER A 397 24.13 -16.44 30.49
C SER A 397 24.27 -16.85 29.03
N PHE A 398 24.62 -18.12 28.78
CA PHE A 398 24.66 -18.72 27.44
C PHE A 398 23.65 -19.86 27.36
N LYS A 399 23.25 -20.23 26.13
CA LYS A 399 22.35 -21.37 25.92
C LYS A 399 22.98 -22.67 26.41
N THR A 400 22.15 -23.55 26.98
CA THR A 400 22.56 -24.84 27.52
C THR A 400 22.18 -26.03 26.64
N VAL A 401 21.46 -25.78 25.54
CA VAL A 401 21.01 -26.81 24.60
C VAL A 401 21.34 -26.41 23.15
N SER A 402 21.88 -27.35 22.38
CA SER A 402 22.16 -27.22 20.94
C SER A 402 20.86 -26.87 20.19
N PRO A 403 20.88 -25.92 19.22
CA PRO A 403 22.05 -25.42 18.50
C PRO A 403 22.77 -24.22 19.13
N PHE A 404 22.53 -23.86 20.39
CA PHE A 404 23.23 -22.78 21.11
C PHE A 404 23.18 -21.35 20.49
N ILE A 405 22.48 -21.16 19.36
CA ILE A 405 22.44 -19.91 18.60
C ILE A 405 21.77 -18.77 19.41
N SER A 406 22.49 -17.67 19.57
CA SER A 406 22.01 -16.39 20.08
C SER A 406 22.52 -15.24 19.20
N SER A 407 21.62 -14.53 18.53
CA SER A 407 21.98 -13.41 17.64
C SER A 407 22.40 -12.18 18.44
N LEU A 408 23.47 -11.50 18.00
CA LEU A 408 23.90 -10.22 18.57
C LEU A 408 23.47 -9.06 17.69
N LEU A 409 23.78 -9.11 16.40
CA LEU A 409 23.42 -8.10 15.42
C LEU A 409 23.47 -8.68 13.99
N GLY A 410 22.64 -8.14 13.10
CA GLY A 410 22.57 -8.55 11.69
C GLY A 410 21.33 -9.39 11.36
N MET A 411 21.32 -9.99 10.17
CA MET A 411 20.18 -10.72 9.63
C MET A 411 20.55 -12.13 9.15
N GLU A 412 19.66 -13.09 9.39
CA GLU A 412 19.63 -14.42 8.78
C GLU A 412 18.38 -14.51 7.92
N ASP A 413 18.53 -14.83 6.63
CA ASP A 413 17.40 -15.05 5.72
C ASP A 413 17.45 -16.43 5.06
N GLY A 414 18.18 -17.38 5.67
CA GLY A 414 18.36 -18.74 5.14
C GLY A 414 18.90 -18.83 3.69
N GLY A 415 19.41 -17.73 3.14
CA GLY A 415 19.71 -17.55 1.71
C GLY A 415 20.70 -16.41 1.42
N SER A 416 20.47 -15.66 0.34
CA SER A 416 21.43 -14.72 -0.29
C SER A 416 21.73 -13.42 0.47
N ASN A 417 21.02 -13.14 1.56
CA ASN A 417 21.09 -11.85 2.27
C ASN A 417 21.65 -11.99 3.70
N THR A 418 22.37 -13.06 4.00
CA THR A 418 22.86 -13.32 5.37
C THR A 418 24.10 -12.50 5.71
N CYS A 419 24.05 -11.71 6.78
CA CYS A 419 25.22 -11.07 7.38
C CYS A 419 24.94 -10.81 8.86
N MET A 420 25.72 -11.42 9.76
CA MET A 420 25.47 -11.34 11.20
C MET A 420 26.68 -11.67 12.07
N LEU A 421 26.61 -11.17 13.29
CA LEU A 421 27.42 -11.61 14.43
C LEU A 421 26.51 -12.33 15.43
N ARG A 422 26.90 -13.55 15.83
CA ARG A 422 26.14 -14.38 16.78
C ARG A 422 27.05 -15.09 17.79
N LEU A 423 26.42 -15.70 18.80
CA LEU A 423 27.05 -16.63 19.73
C LEU A 423 26.54 -18.06 19.47
N GLY A 424 27.45 -19.04 19.48
CA GLY A 424 27.13 -20.45 19.31
C GLY A 424 26.64 -20.86 17.93
N ASP A 425 26.61 -22.17 17.70
CA ASP A 425 26.02 -22.84 16.53
C ASP A 425 25.86 -24.35 16.86
N GLY A 426 25.20 -25.13 16.00
CA GLY A 426 24.98 -26.57 16.23
C GLY A 426 26.26 -27.39 16.52
N GLY A 427 27.42 -26.91 16.06
CA GLY A 427 28.74 -27.48 16.32
C GLY A 427 29.74 -26.49 16.93
N LEU A 428 29.27 -25.42 17.57
CA LEU A 428 30.10 -24.37 18.15
C LEU A 428 29.64 -24.05 19.58
N ASP A 429 30.59 -23.91 20.51
CA ASP A 429 30.30 -23.61 21.91
C ASP A 429 29.41 -22.38 22.07
N ALA A 430 28.46 -22.43 23.02
CA ALA A 430 27.45 -21.38 23.22
C ALA A 430 27.99 -19.99 23.56
N ASN A 431 29.26 -19.89 23.96
CA ASN A 431 29.97 -18.67 24.30
C ASN A 431 31.09 -18.32 23.32
N ALA A 432 31.19 -19.00 22.18
CA ALA A 432 32.04 -18.59 21.07
C ALA A 432 31.28 -17.64 20.14
N VAL A 433 31.99 -16.68 19.55
CA VAL A 433 31.45 -15.74 18.57
C VAL A 433 31.56 -16.34 17.18
N GLN A 434 30.55 -16.12 16.34
CA GLN A 434 30.59 -16.48 14.93
C GLN A 434 30.18 -15.29 14.08
N PHE A 435 31.03 -14.94 13.11
CA PHE A 435 30.72 -14.01 12.03
C PHE A 435 30.26 -14.81 10.82
N VAL A 436 29.02 -14.59 10.39
CA VAL A 436 28.42 -15.25 9.22
C VAL A 436 28.15 -14.19 8.17
N ALA A 437 28.60 -14.40 6.94
CA ALA A 437 28.32 -13.51 5.82
C ALA A 437 28.15 -14.28 4.53
N GLN A 438 27.23 -13.85 3.68
CA GLN A 438 27.12 -14.28 2.31
C GLN A 438 28.20 -13.56 1.48
N ILE A 439 29.13 -14.31 0.91
CA ILE A 439 30.18 -13.79 0.03
C ILE A 439 30.06 -14.51 -1.32
N GLY A 440 29.78 -13.75 -2.38
CA GLY A 440 29.28 -14.28 -3.64
C GLY A 440 28.06 -15.17 -3.43
N THR A 441 28.12 -16.42 -3.92
CA THR A 441 27.05 -17.40 -3.78
C THR A 441 27.21 -18.32 -2.56
N THR A 442 28.23 -18.11 -1.73
CA THR A 442 28.52 -18.99 -0.59
C THR A 442 28.36 -18.29 0.76
N THR A 443 27.63 -18.91 1.68
CA THR A 443 27.63 -18.48 3.09
C THR A 443 28.93 -18.91 3.77
N ARG A 444 29.69 -17.93 4.27
CA ARG A 444 30.95 -18.13 4.99
C ARG A 444 30.72 -17.94 6.49
N LYS A 445 31.39 -18.76 7.30
CA LYS A 445 31.35 -18.72 8.77
C LYS A 445 32.78 -18.61 9.30
N LEU A 446 33.04 -17.60 10.13
CA LEU A 446 34.30 -17.41 10.84
C LEU A 446 34.03 -17.48 12.34
N ASN A 447 34.60 -18.49 13.01
CA ASN A 447 34.42 -18.73 14.45
C ASN A 447 35.55 -18.10 15.25
N SER A 448 35.24 -17.60 16.45
CA SER A 448 36.27 -17.17 17.39
C SER A 448 37.00 -18.35 18.05
N VAL A 449 38.26 -18.12 18.38
CA VAL A 449 39.04 -18.95 19.29
C VAL A 449 38.71 -18.58 20.74
N ALA A 450 38.59 -17.28 21.03
CA ALA A 450 38.18 -16.81 22.35
C ALA A 450 36.76 -17.30 22.73
N ARG A 451 36.53 -17.41 24.04
CA ARG A 451 35.25 -17.76 24.66
C ARG A 451 34.84 -16.64 25.62
N LEU A 452 33.62 -16.16 25.48
CA LEU A 452 33.09 -15.10 26.34
C LEU A 452 32.78 -15.64 27.73
N THR A 453 32.93 -14.76 28.72
CA THR A 453 32.56 -15.03 30.11
C THR A 453 31.26 -14.30 30.44
N ALA A 454 30.32 -15.01 31.06
CA ALA A 454 29.05 -14.41 31.45
C ALA A 454 29.26 -13.27 32.46
N GLY A 455 28.48 -12.19 32.31
CA GLY A 455 28.54 -11.02 33.17
C GLY A 455 29.77 -10.12 32.94
N GLN A 456 30.57 -10.34 31.88
CA GLN A 456 31.71 -9.49 31.53
C GLN A 456 31.46 -8.72 30.23
N TRP A 457 31.80 -7.43 30.21
CA TRP A 457 31.77 -6.63 29.00
C TRP A 457 32.87 -7.10 28.04
N THR A 458 32.50 -7.38 26.80
CA THR A 458 33.42 -7.77 25.73
C THR A 458 33.15 -6.90 24.51
N HIS A 459 34.19 -6.32 23.93
CA HIS A 459 34.11 -5.64 22.64
C HIS A 459 34.31 -6.64 21.52
N LEU A 460 33.41 -6.67 20.55
CA LEU A 460 33.47 -7.54 19.38
C LEU A 460 33.46 -6.69 18.12
N ALA A 461 34.37 -6.98 17.19
CA ALA A 461 34.36 -6.38 15.86
C ALA A 461 34.60 -7.46 14.80
N ALA A 462 33.86 -7.40 13.71
CA ALA A 462 34.02 -8.26 12.54
C ALA A 462 34.15 -7.39 11.30
N THR A 463 35.09 -7.70 10.40
CA THR A 463 35.35 -6.90 9.20
C THR A 463 35.47 -7.77 7.97
N TYR A 464 35.06 -7.23 6.82
CA TYR A 464 35.28 -7.79 5.49
C TYR A 464 35.80 -6.71 4.56
N ASP A 465 36.92 -6.97 3.87
CA ASP A 465 37.58 -6.00 3.00
C ASP A 465 37.40 -6.29 1.49
N GLY A 466 36.55 -7.27 1.14
CA GLY A 466 36.42 -7.78 -0.23
C GLY A 466 37.27 -9.02 -0.54
N ALA A 467 38.17 -9.40 0.38
CA ALA A 467 39.01 -10.60 0.22
C ALA A 467 39.17 -11.43 1.50
N THR A 468 39.03 -10.82 2.68
CA THR A 468 39.31 -11.46 3.97
C THR A 468 38.27 -11.05 5.01
N MET A 469 37.69 -12.05 5.68
CA MET A 469 36.92 -11.88 6.90
C MET A 469 37.86 -11.86 8.10
N ARG A 470 37.64 -10.95 9.07
CA ARG A 470 38.39 -10.90 10.32
C ARG A 470 37.44 -10.75 11.50
N LEU A 471 37.81 -11.36 12.62
CA LEU A 471 37.09 -11.27 13.88
C LEU A 471 38.05 -10.83 14.98
N TYR A 472 37.63 -9.83 15.75
CA TYR A 472 38.40 -9.21 16.82
C TYR A 472 37.62 -9.32 18.13
N VAL A 473 38.33 -9.62 19.21
CA VAL A 473 37.80 -9.69 20.57
C VAL A 473 38.64 -8.77 21.46
N ASN A 474 37.99 -7.79 22.11
CA ASN A 474 38.63 -6.74 22.89
C ASN A 474 39.72 -5.97 22.14
N GLY A 475 39.48 -5.73 20.83
CA GLY A 475 40.40 -5.01 19.95
C GLY A 475 41.59 -5.83 19.44
N VAL A 476 41.72 -7.10 19.85
CA VAL A 476 42.77 -8.01 19.39
C VAL A 476 42.22 -8.90 18.28
N LEU A 477 42.97 -9.10 17.20
CA LEU A 477 42.59 -10.04 16.13
C LEU A 477 42.57 -11.45 16.70
N ASP A 478 41.41 -12.09 16.66
CA ASP A 478 41.17 -13.42 17.20
C ASP A 478 41.22 -14.50 16.11
N ASN A 479 40.63 -14.24 14.94
CA ASN A 479 40.66 -15.16 13.81
C ASN A 479 40.45 -14.44 12.45
N SER A 480 40.86 -15.10 11.35
CA SER A 480 40.62 -14.61 9.99
C SER A 480 40.36 -15.75 8.99
N LEU A 481 39.70 -15.41 7.88
CA LEU A 481 39.39 -16.34 6.80
C LEU A 481 39.49 -15.62 5.46
N ALA A 482 40.30 -16.14 4.53
CA ALA A 482 40.31 -15.68 3.16
C ALA A 482 39.01 -16.10 2.46
N ALA A 483 38.29 -15.14 1.90
CA ALA A 483 37.03 -15.34 1.20
C ALA A 483 36.86 -14.22 0.17
N THR A 484 36.94 -14.55 -1.12
CA THR A 484 36.73 -13.60 -2.22
C THR A 484 35.34 -13.81 -2.82
N GLY A 485 34.65 -12.71 -3.15
CA GLY A 485 33.40 -12.76 -3.92
C GLY A 485 32.49 -11.58 -3.68
#